data_AF-A0A2P4SXT8-F1
#
_entry.id   AF-A0A2P4SXT8-F1
#
_cell.length_a   1.000
_cell.length_b   1.000
_cell.length_c   1.000
_cell.angle_alpha   90.00
_cell.angle_beta   90.00
_cell.angle_gamma   90.00
#
_symmetry.space_group_name_H-M   'P 1'
#
loop_
_entity.id
_entity.type
_entity.pdbx_description
1 polymer ?
#
loop_
_entity_poly.entity_id
_entity_poly.type
_entity_poly.pdbx_seq_one_letter_code
_entity_poly.pdbx_strand_id
1 'polypeptide(L)'
;MNITAEHSNHPDNKHKNRYINILAYDHSRVKLRPLPGKDSKHSDYINANYVDGYNKAKAYIATQGPLKSTFEDFWRMIWEQNTGIIVMITNLVEKGRRKCDQYWPSENSEEYGNIIVTLKSTNIHACYTVRRFTVRNTKMKKGQKGNPKGRQNERTVIQYHYTQWPDMGVPDAGVGRTGTYIVIDSMLQQIKDKSTVNVLGFLKHIRTQRNYLVQTELVTQCNAKYVECFSAQKDCNKEKNRNSSVVPSERARVGLAPLPGMKGTDYINASYIMGYYRSNEFIITQHPLPHTTKDFWRMIWDHNAQIIVMLPDNQSLAEDEFVYWPSREESMNCEAFTVTLISKDRLCLSNEEQIIIHDFILEATQDDYVLEVRHFQCPKWPNPDAPISSTFELINVIKEEALTRDGPTIVHDESAVRNPSGNLIVPDGIAALADYLSFYVQISKQLMEYGAVSAGTLCALTTLSQQLENENAVDVFQVAKMINLMRPGVFTDI
;
A
#
# COMPACT_ATOMS: atom_id res chain seq x y z
N MET A 1 -14.25 -40.21 6.93
CA MET A 1 -15.32 -39.38 7.55
C MET A 1 -16.13 -38.76 6.43
N ASN A 2 -17.45 -38.95 6.41
CA ASN A 2 -18.30 -38.21 5.46
C ASN A 2 -18.33 -36.74 5.90
N ILE A 3 -17.77 -35.85 5.09
CA ILE A 3 -17.76 -34.41 5.35
C ILE A 3 -19.15 -33.87 4.97
N THR A 4 -19.93 -33.47 5.97
CA THR A 4 -21.28 -32.90 5.79
C THR A 4 -21.27 -31.38 6.02
N ALA A 5 -22.29 -30.70 5.48
CA ALA A 5 -22.56 -29.28 5.70
C ALA A 5 -24.08 -29.04 5.86
N GLU A 6 -24.73 -29.89 6.66
CA GLU A 6 -26.18 -29.90 6.86
C GLU A 6 -26.67 -28.59 7.48
N HIS A 7 -25.94 -28.06 8.47
CA HIS A 7 -26.33 -26.80 9.13
C HIS A 7 -26.24 -25.61 8.17
N SER A 8 -25.24 -25.59 7.30
CA SER A 8 -25.12 -24.55 6.27
C SER A 8 -26.23 -24.62 5.22
N ASN A 9 -26.70 -25.83 4.90
CA ASN A 9 -27.76 -26.05 3.91
C ASN A 9 -29.18 -25.92 4.48
N HIS A 10 -29.32 -25.88 5.81
CA HIS A 10 -30.62 -25.73 6.46
C HIS A 10 -31.34 -24.45 5.97
N PRO A 11 -32.64 -24.51 5.63
CA PRO A 11 -33.38 -23.35 5.10
C PRO A 11 -33.22 -22.08 5.94
N ASP A 12 -33.29 -22.21 7.26
CA ASP A 12 -33.18 -21.09 8.21
C ASP A 12 -31.78 -20.45 8.25
N ASN A 13 -30.74 -21.12 7.74
CA ASN A 13 -29.38 -20.61 7.73
C ASN A 13 -28.93 -20.10 6.36
N LYS A 14 -29.72 -20.30 5.30
CA LYS A 14 -29.33 -19.89 3.93
C LYS A 14 -29.03 -18.40 3.83
N HIS A 15 -29.83 -17.56 4.49
CA HIS A 15 -29.64 -16.10 4.51
C HIS A 15 -28.39 -15.64 5.29
N LYS A 16 -27.75 -16.54 6.05
CA LYS A 16 -26.50 -16.29 6.79
C LYS A 16 -25.26 -16.61 5.95
N ASN A 17 -25.42 -17.24 4.79
CA ASN A 17 -24.32 -17.56 3.88
C ASN A 17 -24.21 -16.50 2.77
N ARG A 18 -23.04 -15.88 2.63
CA ARG A 18 -22.79 -14.89 1.57
C ARG A 18 -22.81 -15.53 0.18
N TYR A 19 -22.37 -16.77 0.08
CA TYR A 19 -22.33 -17.54 -1.17
C TYR A 19 -22.94 -18.92 -0.96
N ILE A 20 -23.82 -19.33 -1.88
CA ILE A 20 -24.53 -20.61 -1.81
C ILE A 20 -23.62 -21.83 -1.86
N ASN A 21 -22.45 -21.71 -2.50
CA ASN A 21 -21.48 -22.78 -2.69
C ASN A 21 -20.34 -22.77 -1.65
N ILE A 22 -20.30 -21.80 -0.73
CA ILE A 22 -19.26 -21.69 0.29
C ILE A 22 -19.89 -21.97 1.65
N LEU A 23 -19.71 -23.20 2.12
CA LEU A 23 -20.41 -23.74 3.27
C LEU A 23 -19.43 -24.11 4.38
N ALA A 24 -19.91 -24.13 5.62
CA ALA A 24 -19.13 -24.55 6.77
C ALA A 24 -19.36 -26.04 7.06
N TYR A 25 -18.29 -26.84 7.03
CA TYR A 25 -18.36 -28.26 7.37
C TYR A 25 -18.76 -28.48 8.83
N ASP A 26 -19.68 -29.41 9.09
CA ASP A 26 -20.33 -29.56 10.40
C ASP A 26 -19.37 -29.98 11.53
N HIS A 27 -18.37 -30.80 11.20
CA HIS A 27 -17.42 -31.34 12.19
C HIS A 27 -16.41 -30.29 12.70
N SER A 28 -16.17 -29.24 11.92
CA SER A 28 -15.19 -28.18 12.20
C SER A 28 -15.82 -26.79 12.34
N ARG A 29 -17.14 -26.65 12.14
CA ARG A 29 -17.80 -25.34 12.22
C ARG A 29 -17.68 -24.73 13.62
N VAL A 30 -17.59 -23.42 13.67
CA VAL A 30 -17.76 -22.67 14.92
C VAL A 30 -19.23 -22.74 15.31
N LYS A 31 -19.51 -23.01 16.59
CA LYS A 31 -20.86 -23.09 17.14
C LYS A 31 -21.04 -21.98 18.15
N LEU A 32 -21.99 -21.09 17.90
CA LEU A 32 -22.38 -20.06 18.86
C LEU A 32 -23.22 -20.67 19.96
N ARG A 33 -23.18 -20.09 21.17
CA ARG A 33 -24.07 -20.54 22.26
C ARG A 33 -25.53 -20.32 21.86
N PRO A 34 -26.43 -21.30 22.03
CA PRO A 34 -27.84 -21.11 21.72
C PRO A 34 -28.44 -19.96 22.55
N LEU A 35 -29.25 -19.11 21.91
CA LEU A 35 -29.97 -18.04 22.58
C LEU A 35 -31.27 -18.59 23.20
N PRO A 36 -31.65 -18.18 24.42
CA PRO A 36 -32.91 -18.60 25.03
C PRO A 36 -34.13 -17.96 24.34
N GLY A 37 -35.09 -18.77 23.88
CA GLY A 37 -36.32 -18.30 23.20
C GLY A 37 -36.89 -19.28 22.16
N LYS A 38 -38.10 -19.00 21.64
CA LYS A 38 -38.88 -19.92 20.77
C LYS A 38 -38.34 -20.09 19.33
N ASP A 39 -37.33 -19.31 18.92
CA ASP A 39 -36.62 -19.44 17.62
C ASP A 39 -35.16 -19.94 17.77
N SER A 40 -34.86 -20.60 18.89
CA SER A 40 -33.49 -20.95 19.32
C SER A 40 -32.77 -22.02 18.50
N LYS A 41 -33.48 -22.81 17.67
CA LYS A 41 -32.94 -24.04 17.05
C LYS A 41 -31.81 -23.83 16.03
N HIS A 42 -31.67 -22.62 15.47
CA HIS A 42 -30.63 -22.31 14.47
C HIS A 42 -29.79 -21.07 14.83
N SER A 43 -29.86 -20.63 16.09
CA SER A 43 -29.09 -19.51 16.64
C SER A 43 -27.62 -19.83 16.88
N ASP A 44 -27.22 -21.10 16.76
CA ASP A 44 -25.85 -21.57 16.95
C ASP A 44 -24.98 -21.49 15.67
N TYR A 45 -25.60 -21.20 14.52
CA TYR A 45 -24.94 -21.24 13.22
C TYR A 45 -24.33 -19.89 12.84
N ILE A 46 -23.06 -19.96 12.42
CA ILE A 46 -22.32 -18.94 11.68
C ILE A 46 -21.47 -19.64 10.61
N ASN A 47 -21.29 -19.03 9.44
CA ASN A 47 -20.46 -19.60 8.38
C ASN A 47 -18.97 -19.39 8.68
N ALA A 48 -18.45 -20.19 9.59
CA ALA A 48 -17.05 -20.17 10.02
C ALA A 48 -16.60 -21.59 10.42
N ASN A 49 -15.33 -21.92 10.16
CA ASN A 49 -14.71 -23.16 10.61
C ASN A 49 -13.43 -22.87 11.38
N TYR A 50 -13.14 -23.70 12.38
CA TYR A 50 -11.80 -23.76 12.93
C TYR A 50 -10.84 -24.33 11.89
N VAL A 51 -9.64 -23.76 11.83
CA VAL A 51 -8.56 -24.21 10.96
C VAL A 51 -7.29 -24.33 11.80
N ASP A 52 -6.56 -25.44 11.62
CA ASP A 52 -5.30 -25.66 12.31
C ASP A 52 -4.20 -24.75 11.76
N GLY A 53 -3.22 -24.46 12.62
CA GLY A 53 -1.97 -23.83 12.26
C GLY A 53 -0.79 -24.74 12.49
N TYR A 54 0.40 -24.20 12.34
CA TYR A 54 1.62 -24.94 12.65
C TYR A 54 1.67 -25.32 14.14
N ASN A 55 1.76 -26.63 14.43
CA ASN A 55 1.80 -27.19 15.78
C ASN A 55 0.68 -26.71 16.73
N LYS A 56 -0.46 -26.25 16.19
CA LYS A 56 -1.57 -25.71 16.99
C LYS A 56 -2.92 -26.02 16.36
N ALA A 57 -3.68 -26.92 17.01
CA ALA A 57 -5.05 -27.20 16.60
C ALA A 57 -5.95 -25.98 16.83
N LYS A 58 -6.89 -25.74 15.91
CA LYS A 58 -7.84 -24.61 15.96
C LYS A 58 -7.15 -23.25 16.16
N ALA A 59 -5.99 -23.07 15.55
CA ALA A 59 -5.22 -21.82 15.65
C ALA A 59 -5.98 -20.62 15.05
N TYR A 60 -6.78 -20.87 14.01
CA TYR A 60 -7.53 -19.86 13.28
C TYR A 60 -9.02 -20.17 13.23
N ILE A 61 -9.81 -19.14 12.98
CA ILE A 61 -11.20 -19.24 12.53
C ILE A 61 -11.27 -18.62 11.14
N ALA A 62 -11.55 -19.44 10.12
CA ALA A 62 -11.80 -18.97 8.76
C ALA A 62 -13.30 -18.74 8.57
N THR A 63 -13.69 -17.51 8.27
CA THR A 63 -15.09 -17.07 8.15
C THR A 63 -15.29 -16.20 6.91
N GLN A 64 -16.51 -16.17 6.38
CA GLN A 64 -16.90 -15.22 5.33
C GLN A 64 -16.83 -13.77 5.83
N GLY A 65 -16.75 -12.82 4.90
CA GLY A 65 -17.05 -11.41 5.19
C GLY A 65 -18.47 -11.27 5.74
N PRO A 66 -18.68 -10.72 6.96
CA PRO A 66 -20.00 -10.67 7.59
C PRO A 66 -21.03 -9.96 6.73
N LEU A 67 -22.25 -10.49 6.70
CA LEU A 67 -23.44 -9.82 6.15
C LEU A 67 -24.06 -8.95 7.23
N LYS A 68 -24.81 -7.90 6.85
CA LYS A 68 -25.57 -7.07 7.80
C LYS A 68 -26.44 -7.89 8.76
N SER A 69 -27.09 -8.95 8.26
CA SER A 69 -27.91 -9.88 9.06
C SER A 69 -27.11 -10.76 10.02
N THR A 70 -25.78 -10.77 9.94
CA THR A 70 -24.89 -11.65 10.71
C THR A 70 -23.85 -10.88 11.53
N PHE A 71 -23.94 -9.55 11.63
CA PHE A 71 -23.00 -8.75 12.43
C PHE A 71 -23.04 -9.11 13.92
N GLU A 72 -24.23 -9.31 14.49
CA GLU A 72 -24.38 -9.79 15.87
C GLU A 72 -23.72 -11.16 16.06
N ASP A 73 -24.00 -12.11 15.15
CA ASP A 73 -23.41 -13.45 15.19
C ASP A 73 -21.87 -13.39 15.11
N PHE A 74 -21.32 -12.51 14.27
CA PHE A 74 -19.88 -12.32 14.10
C PHE A 74 -19.20 -11.75 15.36
N TRP A 75 -19.72 -10.67 15.93
CA TRP A 75 -19.15 -10.09 17.16
C TRP A 75 -19.37 -10.98 18.38
N ARG A 76 -20.49 -11.71 18.42
CA ARG A 76 -20.73 -12.76 19.41
C ARG A 76 -19.72 -13.90 19.29
N MET A 77 -19.40 -14.34 18.07
CA MET A 77 -18.33 -15.32 17.82
C MET A 77 -16.99 -14.84 18.38
N ILE A 78 -16.57 -13.61 18.05
CA ILE A 78 -15.31 -13.01 18.53
C ILE A 78 -15.26 -13.02 20.06
N TRP A 79 -16.36 -12.64 20.71
CA TRP A 79 -16.46 -12.66 22.16
C TRP A 79 -16.39 -14.08 22.74
N GLU A 80 -17.19 -15.01 22.22
CA GLU A 80 -17.27 -16.38 22.76
C GLU A 80 -15.96 -17.16 22.57
N GLN A 81 -15.22 -16.89 21.49
CA GLN A 81 -13.95 -17.54 21.16
C GLN A 81 -12.72 -16.84 21.76
N ASN A 82 -12.92 -15.74 22.50
CA ASN A 82 -11.83 -14.94 23.05
C ASN A 82 -10.82 -14.48 21.98
N THR A 83 -11.32 -14.12 20.81
CA THR A 83 -10.52 -13.65 19.68
C THR A 83 -10.04 -12.22 19.94
N GLY A 84 -8.72 -12.01 19.91
CA GLY A 84 -8.11 -10.68 20.04
C GLY A 84 -7.69 -10.04 18.72
N ILE A 85 -7.60 -10.80 17.64
CA ILE A 85 -7.10 -10.34 16.34
C ILE A 85 -8.07 -10.73 15.23
N ILE A 86 -8.38 -9.79 14.36
CA ILE A 86 -9.13 -10.01 13.11
C ILE A 86 -8.20 -9.70 11.95
N VAL A 87 -8.05 -10.63 11.01
CA VAL A 87 -7.31 -10.40 9.77
C VAL A 87 -8.31 -10.33 8.62
N MET A 88 -8.50 -9.12 8.07
CA MET A 88 -9.39 -8.85 6.95
C MET A 88 -8.56 -8.67 5.68
N ILE A 89 -8.78 -9.50 4.66
CA ILE A 89 -7.91 -9.57 3.46
C ILE A 89 -8.73 -9.24 2.20
N THR A 90 -9.58 -8.22 2.30
CA THR A 90 -10.46 -7.78 1.22
C THR A 90 -10.95 -6.37 1.48
N ASN A 91 -11.13 -5.61 0.41
CA ASN A 91 -11.84 -4.35 0.50
C ASN A 91 -13.36 -4.59 0.57
N LEU A 92 -14.12 -3.61 1.05
CA LEU A 92 -15.58 -3.71 1.12
C LEU A 92 -16.21 -3.88 -0.27
N VAL A 93 -15.65 -3.17 -1.26
CA VAL A 93 -16.08 -3.19 -2.67
C VAL A 93 -14.85 -3.35 -3.55
N GLU A 94 -14.91 -4.26 -4.52
CA GLU A 94 -13.86 -4.51 -5.51
C GLU A 94 -14.51 -4.55 -6.91
N LYS A 95 -14.03 -3.74 -7.86
CA LYS A 95 -14.61 -3.56 -9.21
C LYS A 95 -16.14 -3.38 -9.20
N GLY A 96 -16.62 -2.51 -8.31
CA GLY A 96 -18.06 -2.22 -8.14
C GLY A 96 -18.88 -3.35 -7.51
N ARG A 97 -18.27 -4.48 -7.15
CA ARG A 97 -18.95 -5.60 -6.49
C ARG A 97 -18.67 -5.58 -4.99
N ARG A 98 -19.73 -5.68 -4.19
CA ARG A 98 -19.65 -5.80 -2.74
C ARG A 98 -19.06 -7.15 -2.33
N LYS A 99 -17.96 -7.14 -1.60
CA LYS A 99 -17.22 -8.33 -1.13
C LYS A 99 -17.48 -8.58 0.35
N CYS A 100 -17.43 -7.52 1.15
CA CYS A 100 -17.73 -7.53 2.58
C CYS A 100 -18.59 -6.33 2.95
N ASP A 101 -19.47 -6.46 3.95
CA ASP A 101 -20.11 -5.32 4.58
C ASP A 101 -19.26 -4.79 5.72
N GLN A 102 -19.35 -3.49 6.00
CA GLN A 102 -18.63 -2.88 7.10
C GLN A 102 -19.27 -3.32 8.43
N TYR A 103 -18.58 -4.18 9.17
CA TYR A 103 -19.05 -4.73 10.45
C TYR A 103 -18.47 -3.98 11.66
N TRP A 104 -17.93 -2.78 11.46
CA TRP A 104 -17.32 -1.97 12.52
C TRP A 104 -17.80 -0.52 12.44
N PRO A 105 -17.81 0.22 13.57
CA PRO A 105 -18.16 1.64 13.57
C PRO A 105 -17.11 2.47 12.82
N SER A 106 -17.55 3.41 11.97
CA SER A 106 -16.66 4.40 11.35
C SER A 106 -16.07 5.37 12.39
N GLU A 107 -16.85 5.68 13.42
CA GLU A 107 -16.49 6.58 14.52
C GLU A 107 -17.18 6.14 15.82
N ASN A 108 -16.61 6.51 16.96
CA ASN A 108 -17.19 6.26 18.28
C ASN A 108 -17.51 4.77 18.54
N SER A 109 -18.79 4.44 18.73
CA SER A 109 -19.24 3.09 19.10
C SER A 109 -20.52 2.67 18.38
N GLU A 110 -20.66 1.37 18.13
CA GLU A 110 -21.87 0.76 17.58
C GLU A 110 -22.24 -0.51 18.38
N GLU A 111 -23.53 -0.83 18.43
CA GLU A 111 -24.07 -1.97 19.16
C GLU A 111 -24.46 -3.11 18.20
N TYR A 112 -23.94 -4.30 18.47
CA TYR A 112 -24.21 -5.54 17.74
C TYR A 112 -24.77 -6.56 18.72
N GLY A 113 -26.09 -6.51 18.93
CA GLY A 113 -26.76 -7.28 19.99
C GLY A 113 -26.23 -6.90 21.37
N ASN A 114 -25.68 -7.86 22.11
CA ASN A 114 -25.14 -7.59 23.46
C ASN A 114 -23.68 -7.10 23.47
N ILE A 115 -23.09 -6.89 22.29
CA ILE A 115 -21.70 -6.49 22.13
C ILE A 115 -21.63 -5.05 21.63
N ILE A 116 -21.00 -4.17 22.41
CA ILE A 116 -20.71 -2.79 22.00
C ILE A 116 -19.26 -2.74 21.54
N VAL A 117 -19.03 -2.25 20.33
CA VAL A 117 -17.71 -2.11 19.73
C VAL A 117 -17.40 -0.63 19.63
N THR A 118 -16.28 -0.22 20.22
CA THR A 118 -15.81 1.16 20.21
C THR A 118 -14.49 1.25 19.45
N LEU A 119 -14.43 2.08 18.40
CA LEU A 119 -13.18 2.39 17.70
C LEU A 119 -12.30 3.28 18.59
N LYS A 120 -11.02 2.91 18.73
CA LYS A 120 -10.03 3.63 19.54
C LYS A 120 -8.97 4.33 18.70
N SER A 121 -8.49 3.65 17.67
CA SER A 121 -7.54 4.24 16.72
C SER A 121 -7.65 3.55 15.37
N THR A 122 -7.29 4.30 14.33
CA THR A 122 -7.12 3.83 12.96
C THR A 122 -5.75 4.29 12.49
N ASN A 123 -4.88 3.34 12.16
CA ASN A 123 -3.55 3.59 11.64
C ASN A 123 -3.51 3.08 10.20
N ILE A 124 -3.33 3.99 9.24
CA ILE A 124 -3.32 3.67 7.82
C ILE A 124 -1.86 3.51 7.38
N HIS A 125 -1.57 2.43 6.68
CA HIS A 125 -0.30 2.19 5.99
C HIS A 125 -0.61 1.89 4.51
N ALA A 126 0.42 1.95 3.66
CA ALA A 126 0.24 1.76 2.21
C ALA A 126 -0.47 0.46 1.81
N CYS A 127 -0.18 -0.64 2.52
CA CYS A 127 -0.70 -1.97 2.19
C CYS A 127 -1.84 -2.47 3.09
N TYR A 128 -2.05 -1.82 4.24
CA TYR A 128 -3.00 -2.27 5.23
C TYR A 128 -3.42 -1.15 6.20
N THR A 129 -4.56 -1.33 6.85
CA THR A 129 -5.05 -0.47 7.93
C THR A 129 -5.15 -1.28 9.22
N VAL A 130 -4.66 -0.74 10.32
CA VAL A 130 -4.83 -1.30 11.66
C VAL A 130 -5.89 -0.52 12.40
N ARG A 131 -6.94 -1.22 12.87
CA ARG A 131 -7.97 -0.63 13.73
C ARG A 131 -7.94 -1.27 15.10
N ARG A 132 -7.90 -0.45 16.15
CA ARG A 132 -7.99 -0.90 17.54
C ARG A 132 -9.39 -0.68 18.06
N PHE A 133 -10.01 -1.74 18.56
CA PHE A 133 -11.34 -1.71 19.15
C PHE A 133 -11.31 -2.05 20.63
N THR A 134 -12.18 -1.40 21.40
CA THR A 134 -12.65 -1.92 22.69
C THR A 134 -13.99 -2.60 22.46
N VAL A 135 -14.08 -3.87 22.82
CA VAL A 135 -15.28 -4.69 22.70
C VAL A 135 -15.84 -4.95 24.08
N ARG A 136 -17.09 -4.59 24.33
CA ARG A 136 -17.75 -4.71 25.63
C ARG A 136 -18.99 -5.58 25.56
N ASN A 137 -19.09 -6.58 26.42
CA ASN A 137 -20.31 -7.36 26.58
C ASN A 137 -21.20 -6.79 27.69
N THR A 138 -22.41 -6.35 27.34
CA THR A 138 -23.36 -5.70 28.26
C THR A 138 -23.97 -6.65 29.28
N LYS A 139 -24.03 -7.96 28.97
CA LYS A 139 -24.57 -8.99 29.87
C LYS A 139 -23.56 -9.50 30.91
N MET A 140 -22.27 -9.15 30.77
CA MET A 140 -21.23 -9.56 31.72
C MET A 140 -20.96 -8.48 32.77
N LYS A 141 -20.79 -8.91 34.04
CA LYS A 141 -20.46 -8.00 35.15
C LYS A 141 -19.04 -7.44 35.00
N LYS A 142 -18.82 -6.20 35.45
CA LYS A 142 -17.56 -5.43 35.31
C LYS A 142 -16.34 -6.02 36.04
N GLY A 143 -16.52 -7.04 36.89
CA GLY A 143 -15.46 -7.56 37.78
C GLY A 143 -15.21 -6.64 38.98
N GLN A 144 -14.33 -7.05 39.90
CA GLN A 144 -13.94 -6.24 41.07
C GLN A 144 -13.08 -5.03 40.65
N LYS A 145 -13.29 -3.88 41.31
CA LYS A 145 -12.43 -2.69 41.14
C LYS A 145 -11.01 -3.02 41.61
N GLY A 146 -10.00 -2.72 40.79
CA GLY A 146 -8.58 -2.96 41.09
C GLY A 146 -7.96 -4.23 40.51
N ASN A 147 -8.69 -5.01 39.69
CA ASN A 147 -8.11 -6.17 39.02
C ASN A 147 -7.03 -5.73 38.01
N PRO A 148 -5.78 -6.22 38.10
CA PRO A 148 -4.70 -5.88 37.17
C PRO A 148 -5.01 -6.27 35.71
N LYS A 149 -5.96 -7.19 35.47
CA LYS A 149 -6.45 -7.55 34.12
C LYS A 149 -7.55 -6.64 33.57
N GLY A 150 -7.90 -5.55 34.27
CA GLY A 150 -8.96 -4.62 33.85
C GLY A 150 -10.38 -5.18 34.01
N ARG A 151 -11.35 -4.51 33.38
CA ARG A 151 -12.77 -4.91 33.40
C ARG A 151 -12.97 -6.23 32.66
N GLN A 152 -13.53 -7.24 33.33
CA GLN A 152 -13.72 -8.58 32.76
C GLN A 152 -14.76 -8.63 31.61
N ASN A 153 -15.59 -7.59 31.49
CA ASN A 153 -16.58 -7.47 30.43
C ASN A 153 -16.11 -6.61 29.24
N GLU A 154 -14.85 -6.19 29.22
CA GLU A 154 -14.23 -5.44 28.12
C GLU A 154 -12.98 -6.17 27.63
N ARG A 155 -12.72 -6.12 26.32
CA ARG A 155 -11.54 -6.71 25.68
C ARG A 155 -11.04 -5.81 24.57
N THR A 156 -9.75 -5.90 24.27
CA THR A 156 -9.17 -5.26 23.08
C THR A 156 -9.21 -6.23 21.92
N VAL A 157 -9.69 -5.76 20.77
CA VAL A 157 -9.63 -6.47 19.50
C VAL A 157 -8.92 -5.60 18.48
N ILE A 158 -7.93 -6.14 17.76
CA ILE A 158 -7.19 -5.42 16.73
C ILE A 158 -7.54 -6.04 15.38
N GLN A 159 -8.01 -5.22 14.45
CA GLN A 159 -8.23 -5.62 13.07
C GLN A 159 -7.05 -5.18 12.22
N TYR A 160 -6.38 -6.13 11.57
CA TYR A 160 -5.46 -5.90 10.48
C TYR A 160 -6.20 -6.07 9.15
N HIS A 161 -6.39 -4.98 8.44
CA HIS A 161 -7.12 -4.93 7.17
C HIS A 161 -6.16 -4.72 6.00
N TYR A 162 -5.81 -5.78 5.27
CA TYR A 162 -4.97 -5.69 4.08
C TYR A 162 -5.77 -5.13 2.90
N THR A 163 -5.33 -4.01 2.34
CA THR A 163 -6.08 -3.21 1.35
C THR A 163 -5.60 -3.38 -0.09
N GLN A 164 -4.38 -3.92 -0.27
CA GLN A 164 -3.70 -3.95 -1.57
C GLN A 164 -3.69 -5.33 -2.23
N TRP A 165 -4.65 -6.21 -1.91
CA TRP A 165 -4.71 -7.51 -2.58
C TRP A 165 -5.19 -7.31 -4.03
N PRO A 166 -4.41 -7.69 -5.06
CA PRO A 166 -4.80 -7.45 -6.44
C PRO A 166 -6.05 -8.24 -6.78
N ASP A 167 -7.00 -7.61 -7.47
CA ASP A 167 -8.24 -8.27 -7.88
C ASP A 167 -7.99 -9.24 -9.06
N MET A 168 -7.41 -10.39 -8.73
CA MET A 168 -7.10 -11.51 -9.61
C MET A 168 -8.27 -12.50 -9.73
N GLY A 169 -9.52 -12.04 -9.56
CA GLY A 169 -10.71 -12.89 -9.74
C GLY A 169 -10.91 -13.94 -8.65
N VAL A 170 -10.27 -13.81 -7.48
CA VAL A 170 -10.43 -14.75 -6.37
C VAL A 170 -11.72 -14.44 -5.59
N PRO A 171 -12.62 -15.42 -5.36
CA PRO A 171 -13.73 -15.27 -4.44
C PRO A 171 -13.27 -14.88 -3.03
N ASP A 172 -13.76 -13.74 -2.54
CA ASP A 172 -13.57 -13.30 -1.17
C ASP A 172 -14.66 -13.91 -0.29
N ALA A 173 -14.54 -15.22 -0.07
CA ALA A 173 -15.54 -16.01 0.65
C ALA A 173 -15.01 -16.64 1.94
N GLY A 174 -13.92 -16.08 2.48
CA GLY A 174 -13.23 -16.66 3.64
C GLY A 174 -12.52 -17.98 3.30
N VAL A 175 -12.10 -18.16 2.03
CA VAL A 175 -11.48 -19.41 1.55
C VAL A 175 -10.22 -19.18 0.72
N GLY A 176 -10.26 -18.33 -0.31
CA GLY A 176 -9.11 -18.08 -1.20
C GLY A 176 -7.98 -17.35 -0.49
N ARG A 177 -8.13 -16.03 -0.30
CA ARG A 177 -7.13 -15.17 0.37
C ARG A 177 -6.88 -15.59 1.82
N THR A 178 -7.94 -15.95 2.54
CA THR A 178 -7.88 -16.47 3.92
C THR A 178 -7.04 -17.73 4.01
N GLY A 179 -7.24 -18.70 3.09
CA GLY A 179 -6.42 -19.90 3.05
C GLY A 179 -4.96 -19.57 2.74
N THR A 180 -4.69 -18.66 1.80
CA THR A 180 -3.33 -18.23 1.47
C THR A 180 -2.61 -17.65 2.68
N TYR A 181 -3.26 -16.77 3.44
CA TYR A 181 -2.70 -16.21 4.67
C TYR A 181 -2.37 -17.29 5.71
N ILE A 182 -3.33 -18.19 5.99
CA ILE A 182 -3.16 -19.26 6.98
C ILE A 182 -1.99 -20.19 6.60
N VAL A 183 -1.88 -20.55 5.32
CA VAL A 183 -0.78 -21.39 4.84
C VAL A 183 0.55 -20.66 4.94
N ILE A 184 0.64 -19.40 4.48
CA ILE A 184 1.89 -18.62 4.57
C ILE A 184 2.33 -18.46 6.02
N ASP A 185 1.44 -18.05 6.93
CA ASP A 185 1.76 -17.89 8.35
C ASP A 185 2.24 -19.21 8.98
N SER A 186 1.52 -20.31 8.73
CA SER A 186 1.90 -21.62 9.26
C SER A 186 3.24 -22.11 8.69
N MET A 187 3.51 -21.88 7.39
CA MET A 187 4.78 -22.26 6.79
C MET A 187 5.93 -21.36 7.25
N LEU A 188 5.71 -20.07 7.49
CA LEU A 188 6.72 -19.19 8.10
C LEU A 188 7.09 -19.65 9.51
N GLN A 189 6.11 -20.09 10.31
CA GLN A 189 6.36 -20.68 11.62
C GLN A 189 7.13 -22.01 11.51
N GLN A 190 6.78 -22.87 10.54
CA GLN A 190 7.50 -24.12 10.28
C GLN A 190 8.95 -23.90 9.83
N ILE A 191 9.19 -22.90 8.96
CA ILE A 191 10.54 -22.54 8.52
C ILE A 191 11.37 -22.08 9.71
N LYS A 192 10.80 -21.26 10.60
CA LYS A 192 11.49 -20.80 11.81
C LYS A 192 11.81 -21.93 12.78
N ASP A 193 10.92 -22.90 12.95
CA ASP A 193 11.10 -24.02 13.89
C ASP A 193 11.99 -25.15 13.34
N LYS A 194 11.81 -25.50 12.06
CA LYS A 194 12.40 -26.72 11.46
C LYS A 194 13.19 -26.48 10.17
N SER A 195 13.26 -25.25 9.66
CA SER A 195 13.89 -24.94 8.37
C SER A 195 13.35 -25.78 7.20
N THR A 196 12.09 -26.18 7.27
CA THR A 196 11.40 -26.98 6.24
C THR A 196 10.05 -26.38 5.90
N VAL A 197 9.49 -26.78 4.75
CA VAL A 197 8.18 -26.33 4.27
C VAL A 197 7.38 -27.53 3.80
N ASN A 198 6.09 -27.58 4.15
CA ASN A 198 5.16 -28.61 3.65
C ASN A 198 3.83 -27.99 3.20
N VAL A 199 3.90 -27.09 2.20
CA VAL A 199 2.73 -26.38 1.68
C VAL A 199 1.62 -27.35 1.25
N LEU A 200 1.96 -28.37 0.45
CA LEU A 200 0.96 -29.29 -0.10
C LEU A 200 0.30 -30.16 0.97
N GLY A 201 1.11 -30.73 1.88
CA GLY A 201 0.58 -31.57 2.96
C GLY A 201 -0.28 -30.76 3.93
N PHE A 202 0.17 -29.55 4.30
CA PHE A 202 -0.59 -28.66 5.15
C PHE A 202 -1.89 -28.18 4.48
N LEU A 203 -1.84 -27.82 3.19
CA LEU A 203 -3.04 -27.41 2.44
C LEU A 203 -4.07 -28.54 2.33
N LYS A 204 -3.62 -29.78 2.05
CA LYS A 204 -4.49 -30.96 2.02
C LYS A 204 -5.16 -31.18 3.38
N HIS A 205 -4.42 -31.01 4.47
CA HIS A 205 -4.94 -31.09 5.84
C HIS A 205 -6.02 -30.05 6.11
N ILE A 206 -5.74 -28.75 5.94
CA ILE A 206 -6.70 -27.69 6.30
C ILE A 206 -7.96 -27.70 5.39
N ARG A 207 -7.85 -28.20 4.15
CA ARG A 207 -9.02 -28.38 3.26
C ARG A 207 -10.02 -29.43 3.77
N THR A 208 -9.61 -30.32 4.69
CA THR A 208 -10.57 -31.19 5.40
C THR A 208 -11.45 -30.39 6.36
N GLN A 209 -11.00 -29.22 6.81
CA GLN A 209 -11.64 -28.42 7.86
C GLN A 209 -12.53 -27.32 7.29
N ARG A 210 -12.20 -26.76 6.12
CA ARG A 210 -13.06 -25.81 5.40
C ARG A 210 -12.93 -26.00 3.90
N ASN A 211 -14.06 -25.88 3.19
CA ASN A 211 -14.07 -26.09 1.76
C ASN A 211 -13.22 -25.04 1.01
N TYR A 212 -12.59 -25.44 -0.08
CA TYR A 212 -11.91 -24.56 -1.04
C TYR A 212 -10.84 -23.60 -0.48
N LEU A 213 -10.24 -23.87 0.70
CA LEU A 213 -9.11 -23.08 1.21
C LEU A 213 -8.00 -23.04 0.16
N VAL A 214 -7.50 -21.83 -0.14
CA VAL A 214 -6.60 -21.50 -1.27
C VAL A 214 -7.23 -21.87 -2.62
N GLN A 215 -7.60 -20.86 -3.42
CA GLN A 215 -8.25 -21.07 -4.72
C GLN A 215 -7.33 -20.80 -5.92
N THR A 216 -6.14 -20.26 -5.69
CA THR A 216 -5.15 -19.93 -6.72
C THR A 216 -3.75 -20.29 -6.27
N GLU A 217 -2.83 -20.52 -7.22
CA GLU A 217 -1.45 -21.00 -6.97
C GLU A 217 -0.49 -19.94 -6.39
N LEU A 218 -1.00 -18.92 -5.69
CA LEU A 218 -0.19 -17.79 -5.19
C LEU A 218 0.80 -18.20 -4.09
N VAL A 219 0.54 -19.29 -3.35
CA VAL A 219 1.33 -19.69 -2.17
C VAL A 219 2.79 -20.04 -2.50
N THR A 220 3.07 -20.50 -3.72
CA THR A 220 4.43 -20.88 -4.16
C THR A 220 5.07 -19.86 -5.10
N GLN A 221 4.44 -18.72 -5.35
CA GLN A 221 4.98 -17.70 -6.24
C GLN A 221 6.09 -16.92 -5.51
N CYS A 222 7.35 -17.27 -5.80
CA CYS A 222 8.44 -16.33 -5.61
C CYS A 222 8.41 -15.32 -6.76
N ASN A 223 8.38 -14.02 -6.46
CA ASN A 223 8.40 -12.92 -7.43
C ASN A 223 9.76 -12.79 -8.17
N ALA A 224 10.50 -13.90 -8.32
CA ALA A 224 11.90 -13.88 -8.72
C ALA A 224 12.14 -14.05 -10.23
N LYS A 225 11.10 -14.12 -11.08
CA LYS A 225 11.30 -14.32 -12.52
C LYS A 225 10.43 -13.38 -13.34
N TYR A 226 11.10 -12.39 -13.92
CA TYR A 226 10.65 -11.37 -14.88
C TYR A 226 9.81 -10.23 -14.28
N VAL A 227 10.48 -9.10 -14.01
CA VAL A 227 9.76 -7.82 -14.05
C VAL A 227 9.40 -7.59 -15.51
N GLU A 228 8.12 -7.75 -15.82
CA GLU A 228 7.61 -7.60 -17.18
C GLU A 228 7.55 -6.11 -17.53
N CYS A 229 8.33 -5.68 -18.54
CA CYS A 229 8.33 -4.29 -19.03
C CYS A 229 7.87 -4.22 -20.49
N PHE A 230 6.94 -5.10 -20.90
CA PHE A 230 6.59 -5.28 -22.32
C PHE A 230 6.02 -4.02 -22.97
N SER A 231 5.26 -3.19 -22.23
CA SER A 231 4.72 -1.95 -22.79
C SER A 231 5.82 -0.95 -23.13
N ALA A 232 6.86 -0.85 -22.31
CA ALA A 232 8.01 0.01 -22.56
C ALA A 232 8.88 -0.47 -23.73
N GLN A 233 8.87 -1.78 -24.01
CA GLN A 233 9.67 -2.42 -25.06
C GLN A 233 9.01 -2.42 -26.45
N LYS A 234 7.75 -1.99 -26.57
CA LYS A 234 7.06 -1.85 -27.86
C LYS A 234 7.80 -0.84 -28.74
N ASP A 235 7.91 -1.14 -30.04
CA ASP A 235 8.66 -0.29 -30.98
C ASP A 235 8.18 1.17 -30.99
N CYS A 236 6.87 1.40 -30.89
CA CYS A 236 6.26 2.74 -30.84
C CYS A 236 6.55 3.52 -29.55
N ASN A 237 7.11 2.88 -28.53
CA ASN A 237 7.37 3.49 -27.22
C ASN A 237 8.88 3.64 -26.94
N LYS A 238 9.75 3.00 -27.74
CA LYS A 238 11.21 3.05 -27.54
C LYS A 238 11.75 4.47 -27.55
N GLU A 239 11.29 5.30 -28.48
CA GLU A 239 11.70 6.72 -28.59
C GLU A 239 11.18 7.61 -27.44
N LYS A 240 10.19 7.14 -26.67
CA LYS A 240 9.68 7.85 -25.49
C LYS A 240 10.54 7.61 -24.25
N ASN A 241 11.49 6.67 -24.30
CA ASN A 241 12.37 6.33 -23.19
C ASN A 241 13.72 7.03 -23.37
N ARG A 242 14.12 7.85 -22.39
CA ARG A 242 15.46 8.45 -22.36
C ARG A 242 16.54 7.38 -22.15
N ASN A 243 16.25 6.35 -21.35
CA ASN A 243 17.08 5.15 -21.19
C ASN A 243 16.18 3.91 -21.11
N SER A 244 16.43 2.92 -21.98
CA SER A 244 15.64 1.69 -22.05
C SER A 244 15.93 0.71 -20.90
N SER A 245 16.99 0.92 -20.12
CA SER A 245 17.31 0.14 -18.92
C SER A 245 16.53 0.58 -17.69
N VAL A 246 15.98 1.80 -17.69
CA VAL A 246 15.18 2.35 -16.58
C VAL A 246 13.77 2.66 -17.08
N VAL A 247 12.91 1.66 -17.00
CA VAL A 247 11.54 1.67 -17.54
C VAL A 247 10.56 1.08 -16.53
N PRO A 248 9.27 1.43 -16.57
CA PRO A 248 8.29 0.90 -15.64
C PRO A 248 8.09 -0.60 -15.78
N SER A 249 7.93 -1.28 -14.64
CA SER A 249 7.26 -2.58 -14.63
C SER A 249 5.81 -2.43 -15.06
N GLU A 250 5.23 -3.46 -15.67
CA GLU A 250 3.85 -3.41 -16.14
C GLU A 250 2.87 -3.20 -14.99
N ARG A 251 3.14 -3.78 -13.81
CA ARG A 251 2.28 -3.65 -12.63
C ARG A 251 2.27 -2.24 -12.05
N ALA A 252 3.37 -1.50 -12.20
CA ALA A 252 3.51 -0.17 -11.63
C ALA A 252 3.46 0.95 -12.67
N ARG A 253 3.30 0.65 -13.97
CA ARG A 253 3.29 1.69 -15.00
C ARG A 253 2.16 2.67 -14.77
N VAL A 254 2.45 3.94 -15.02
CA VAL A 254 1.43 4.98 -15.08
C VAL A 254 0.83 4.95 -16.49
N GLY A 255 -0.47 4.74 -16.58
CA GLY A 255 -1.21 4.75 -17.85
C GLY A 255 -1.79 6.13 -18.13
N LEU A 256 -1.75 6.56 -19.39
CA LEU A 256 -2.46 7.75 -19.87
C LEU A 256 -3.81 7.35 -20.48
N ALA A 257 -4.80 8.24 -20.43
CA ALA A 257 -6.05 8.09 -21.17
C ALA A 257 -5.73 8.00 -22.68
N PRO A 258 -6.06 6.90 -23.38
CA PRO A 258 -5.62 6.67 -24.75
C PRO A 258 -6.24 7.68 -25.72
N LEU A 259 -5.42 8.25 -26.62
CA LEU A 259 -5.90 9.14 -27.68
C LEU A 259 -6.39 8.32 -28.88
N PRO A 260 -7.59 8.63 -29.44
CA PRO A 260 -8.16 7.88 -30.55
C PRO A 260 -7.24 7.84 -31.78
N GLY A 261 -7.12 6.68 -32.42
CA GLY A 261 -6.45 6.53 -33.71
C GLY A 261 -4.91 6.46 -33.68
N MET A 262 -4.27 6.62 -32.51
CA MET A 262 -2.81 6.57 -32.38
C MET A 262 -2.37 5.46 -31.41
N LYS A 263 -1.37 4.66 -31.82
CA LYS A 263 -0.79 3.60 -30.98
C LYS A 263 0.20 4.19 -29.98
N GLY A 264 0.28 3.62 -28.77
CA GLY A 264 1.26 4.00 -27.75
C GLY A 264 1.00 5.33 -27.03
N THR A 265 -0.20 5.89 -27.19
CA THR A 265 -0.63 7.14 -26.53
C THR A 265 -1.04 6.96 -25.08
N ASP A 266 -1.16 5.71 -24.63
CA ASP A 266 -1.39 5.27 -23.25
C ASP A 266 -0.08 5.12 -22.45
N TYR A 267 1.07 5.29 -23.10
CA TYR A 267 2.40 5.05 -22.51
C TYR A 267 3.15 6.34 -22.21
N ILE A 268 3.69 6.39 -20.99
CA ILE A 268 4.72 7.31 -20.52
C ILE A 268 5.74 6.52 -19.68
N ASN A 269 7.03 6.90 -19.70
CA ASN A 269 8.05 6.26 -18.87
C ASN A 269 7.97 6.74 -17.41
N ALA A 270 6.93 6.28 -16.72
CA ALA A 270 6.66 6.62 -15.32
C ALA A 270 6.14 5.41 -14.54
N SER A 271 6.48 5.35 -13.26
CA SER A 271 6.11 4.25 -12.35
C SER A 271 5.50 4.80 -11.07
N TYR A 272 4.37 4.24 -10.65
CA TYR A 272 3.91 4.44 -9.28
C TYR A 272 4.90 3.83 -8.30
N ILE A 273 5.14 4.55 -7.22
CA ILE A 273 5.99 4.12 -6.12
C ILE A 273 5.21 4.28 -4.82
N MET A 274 5.27 3.22 -4.04
CA MET A 274 4.70 3.14 -2.70
C MET A 274 5.43 4.07 -1.74
N GLY A 275 4.67 4.87 -0.99
CA GLY A 275 5.14 5.58 0.19
C GLY A 275 4.75 4.86 1.48
N TYR A 276 4.84 5.54 2.62
CA TYR A 276 4.51 4.93 3.90
C TYR A 276 2.99 4.77 4.10
N TYR A 277 2.22 5.78 3.69
CA TYR A 277 0.78 5.84 3.93
C TYR A 277 -0.04 5.35 2.73
N ARG A 278 0.47 5.49 1.50
CA ARG A 278 -0.27 5.16 0.26
C ARG A 278 0.57 4.29 -0.68
N SER A 279 -0.06 3.34 -1.37
CA SER A 279 0.63 2.46 -2.33
C SER A 279 1.08 3.16 -3.61
N ASN A 280 0.44 4.30 -3.94
CA ASN A 280 0.67 5.09 -5.14
C ASN A 280 1.02 6.54 -4.73
N GLU A 281 1.80 6.70 -3.67
CA GLU A 281 2.11 8.01 -3.08
C GLU A 281 2.97 8.88 -4.00
N PHE A 282 3.86 8.24 -4.76
CA PHE A 282 4.76 8.90 -5.69
C PHE A 282 4.58 8.35 -7.11
N ILE A 283 4.96 9.17 -8.08
CA ILE A 283 5.26 8.74 -9.45
C ILE A 283 6.72 9.11 -9.73
N ILE A 284 7.58 8.11 -9.92
CA ILE A 284 8.92 8.34 -10.46
C ILE A 284 8.85 8.32 -11.98
N THR A 285 9.33 9.38 -12.63
CA THR A 285 9.40 9.51 -14.09
C THR A 285 10.76 10.04 -14.53
N GLN A 286 11.06 9.92 -15.81
CA GLN A 286 12.24 10.57 -16.41
C GLN A 286 11.97 12.08 -16.64
N HIS A 287 13.02 12.89 -16.70
CA HIS A 287 12.92 14.24 -17.24
C HIS A 287 12.26 14.23 -18.63
N PRO A 288 11.20 15.04 -18.87
CA PRO A 288 10.49 15.07 -20.13
C PRO A 288 11.43 15.29 -21.33
N LEU A 289 11.19 14.56 -22.41
CA LEU A 289 11.77 14.81 -23.73
C LEU A 289 10.88 15.83 -24.47
N PRO A 290 11.40 16.60 -25.45
CA PRO A 290 10.60 17.56 -26.20
C PRO A 290 9.29 16.98 -26.74
N HIS A 291 9.34 15.77 -27.32
CA HIS A 291 8.17 15.07 -27.88
C HIS A 291 7.31 14.34 -26.84
N THR A 292 7.71 14.28 -25.56
CA THR A 292 6.91 13.68 -24.47
C THR A 292 6.39 14.71 -23.47
N THR A 293 6.64 16.01 -23.69
CA THR A 293 6.20 17.09 -22.79
C THR A 293 4.68 17.09 -22.59
N LYS A 294 3.90 16.94 -23.67
CA LYS A 294 2.43 16.84 -23.56
C LYS A 294 1.98 15.58 -22.82
N ASP A 295 2.65 14.44 -23.04
CA ASP A 295 2.38 13.19 -22.32
C ASP A 295 2.64 13.36 -20.81
N PHE A 296 3.67 14.13 -20.42
CA PHE A 296 3.98 14.44 -19.03
C PHE A 296 2.88 15.29 -18.36
N TRP A 297 2.40 16.35 -19.00
CA TRP A 297 1.29 17.13 -18.46
C TRP A 297 -0.03 16.35 -18.46
N ARG A 298 -0.28 15.50 -19.46
CA ARG A 298 -1.42 14.57 -19.46
C ARG A 298 -1.36 13.61 -18.27
N MET A 299 -0.17 13.12 -17.91
CA MET A 299 0.02 12.31 -16.71
C MET A 299 -0.39 13.07 -15.45
N ILE A 300 0.05 14.32 -15.30
CA ILE A 300 -0.31 15.15 -14.15
C ILE A 300 -1.83 15.34 -14.05
N TRP A 301 -2.47 15.64 -15.19
CA TRP A 301 -3.92 15.80 -15.28
C TRP A 301 -4.69 14.51 -14.95
N ASP A 302 -4.40 13.42 -15.67
CA ASP A 302 -5.10 12.13 -15.55
C ASP A 302 -5.01 11.56 -14.12
N HIS A 303 -3.92 11.87 -13.42
CA HIS A 303 -3.63 11.36 -12.08
C HIS A 303 -3.84 12.38 -10.96
N ASN A 304 -4.37 13.58 -11.29
CA ASN A 304 -4.61 14.67 -10.36
C ASN A 304 -3.39 15.01 -9.48
N ALA A 305 -2.19 14.98 -10.08
CA ALA A 305 -0.95 15.21 -9.38
C ALA A 305 -0.73 16.71 -9.16
N GLN A 306 -0.62 17.14 -7.90
CA GLN A 306 -0.50 18.56 -7.56
C GLN A 306 0.92 19.00 -7.20
N ILE A 307 1.87 18.07 -7.13
CA ILE A 307 3.27 18.35 -6.75
C ILE A 307 4.19 17.73 -7.79
N ILE A 308 5.14 18.52 -8.27
CA ILE A 308 6.26 18.06 -9.10
C ILE A 308 7.56 18.41 -8.40
N VAL A 309 8.43 17.42 -8.21
CA VAL A 309 9.78 17.58 -7.66
C VAL A 309 10.78 17.27 -8.77
N MET A 310 11.50 18.30 -9.20
CA MET A 310 12.55 18.21 -10.20
C MET A 310 13.92 18.24 -9.51
N LEU A 311 14.70 17.18 -9.71
CA LEU A 311 16.05 17.01 -9.16
C LEU A 311 17.08 17.14 -10.31
N PRO A 312 17.93 18.18 -10.34
CA PRO A 312 18.88 18.40 -11.43
C PRO A 312 20.01 17.35 -11.45
N ASP A 313 20.61 17.08 -12.62
CA ASP A 313 21.77 16.17 -12.71
C ASP A 313 23.04 16.81 -12.12
N ASN A 314 23.90 15.96 -11.56
CA ASN A 314 25.21 16.30 -11.03
C ASN A 314 26.23 16.73 -12.10
N GLN A 315 25.90 16.63 -13.41
CA GLN A 315 26.86 16.80 -14.51
C GLN A 315 26.59 17.97 -15.46
N SER A 316 25.45 18.66 -15.36
CA SER A 316 25.13 19.74 -16.31
C SER A 316 25.73 21.08 -15.87
N LEU A 317 26.84 21.44 -16.51
CA LEU A 317 27.38 22.80 -16.59
C LEU A 317 26.83 23.56 -17.83
N ALA A 318 25.70 23.14 -18.42
CA ALA A 318 25.21 23.70 -19.68
C ALA A 318 24.05 24.70 -19.47
N GLU A 319 24.19 25.87 -20.11
CA GLU A 319 23.30 27.04 -20.04
C GLU A 319 21.91 26.87 -20.72
N ASP A 320 21.55 25.67 -21.20
CA ASP A 320 20.24 25.41 -21.85
C ASP A 320 19.52 24.20 -21.22
N GLU A 321 19.07 24.36 -19.98
CA GLU A 321 18.16 23.42 -19.31
C GLU A 321 16.83 23.35 -20.10
N PHE A 322 16.46 22.18 -20.62
CA PHE A 322 15.23 22.02 -21.40
C PHE A 322 14.00 22.26 -20.51
N VAL A 323 13.33 23.39 -20.73
CA VAL A 323 12.11 23.76 -20.01
C VAL A 323 10.90 23.07 -20.63
N TYR A 324 10.21 22.23 -19.84
CA TYR A 324 9.01 21.50 -20.26
C TYR A 324 7.69 22.17 -19.83
N TRP A 325 7.78 23.37 -19.26
CA TRP A 325 6.63 24.13 -18.76
C TRP A 325 6.46 25.45 -19.52
N PRO A 326 5.24 26.02 -19.57
CA PRO A 326 4.98 27.28 -20.28
C PRO A 326 5.72 28.47 -19.66
N SER A 327 5.98 29.51 -20.47
CA SER A 327 6.41 30.81 -19.96
C SER A 327 5.21 31.57 -19.35
N ARG A 328 5.46 32.78 -18.84
CA ARG A 328 4.39 33.64 -18.34
C ARG A 328 3.55 34.26 -19.47
N GLU A 329 4.13 34.43 -20.66
CA GLU A 329 3.44 35.04 -21.80
C GLU A 329 2.60 34.03 -22.59
N GLU A 330 2.99 32.76 -22.62
CA GLU A 330 2.40 31.74 -23.49
C GLU A 330 1.96 30.51 -22.70
N SER A 331 0.66 30.20 -22.73
CA SER A 331 0.11 28.98 -22.14
C SER A 331 0.34 27.77 -23.04
N MET A 332 0.49 26.59 -22.44
CA MET A 332 0.65 25.33 -23.18
C MET A 332 -0.70 24.65 -23.39
N ASN A 333 -1.05 24.32 -24.62
CA ASN A 333 -2.28 23.61 -24.95
C ASN A 333 -2.07 22.08 -25.05
N CYS A 334 -2.77 21.33 -24.20
CA CYS A 334 -2.77 19.86 -24.13
C CYS A 334 -4.11 19.23 -24.59
N GLU A 335 -4.83 19.93 -25.47
CA GLU A 335 -6.15 19.57 -26.03
C GLU A 335 -7.29 19.56 -25.00
N ALA A 336 -7.21 18.69 -23.99
CA ALA A 336 -8.21 18.56 -22.93
C ALA A 336 -8.10 19.64 -21.85
N PHE A 337 -6.93 20.25 -21.72
CA PHE A 337 -6.65 21.32 -20.76
C PHE A 337 -5.52 22.23 -21.25
N THR A 338 -5.41 23.42 -20.65
CA THR A 338 -4.29 24.35 -20.85
C THR A 338 -3.46 24.48 -19.57
N VAL A 339 -2.14 24.58 -19.69
CA VAL A 339 -1.22 24.82 -18.57
C VAL A 339 -0.80 26.29 -18.60
N THR A 340 -0.95 26.99 -17.49
CA THR A 340 -0.61 28.41 -17.37
C THR A 340 0.27 28.64 -16.14
N LEU A 341 1.40 29.32 -16.31
CA LEU A 341 2.27 29.74 -15.20
C LEU A 341 1.63 30.95 -14.49
N ILE A 342 1.30 30.79 -13.20
CA ILE A 342 0.66 31.85 -12.41
C ILE A 342 1.64 32.60 -11.51
N SER A 343 2.63 31.92 -10.94
CA SER A 343 3.56 32.50 -9.99
C SER A 343 4.93 31.85 -10.10
N LYS A 344 5.97 32.62 -9.73
CA LYS A 344 7.32 32.11 -9.53
C LYS A 344 7.84 32.65 -8.20
N ASP A 345 8.28 31.77 -7.33
CA ASP A 345 8.79 32.08 -6.00
C ASP A 345 10.10 31.34 -5.70
N ARG A 346 10.74 31.63 -4.57
CA ARG A 346 12.00 31.01 -4.13
C ARG A 346 11.94 30.72 -2.63
N LEU A 347 12.31 29.50 -2.27
CA LEU A 347 12.48 29.08 -0.88
C LEU A 347 13.97 28.87 -0.58
N CYS A 348 14.51 29.55 0.43
CA CYS A 348 15.89 29.36 0.86
C CYS A 348 16.03 28.18 1.84
N LEU A 349 17.05 27.35 1.60
CA LEU A 349 17.48 26.28 2.49
C LEU A 349 18.55 26.78 3.47
N SER A 350 18.84 25.98 4.49
CA SER A 350 19.80 26.28 5.56
C SER A 350 21.23 26.57 5.08
N ASN A 351 21.61 26.03 3.93
CA ASN A 351 22.91 26.22 3.28
C ASN A 351 22.92 27.33 2.22
N GLU A 352 21.92 28.23 2.24
CA GLU A 352 21.72 29.32 1.26
C GLU A 352 21.38 28.86 -0.16
N GLU A 353 21.28 27.56 -0.43
CA GLU A 353 20.71 27.06 -1.68
C GLU A 353 19.21 27.41 -1.77
N GLN A 354 18.69 27.50 -2.99
CA GLN A 354 17.31 27.90 -3.22
C GLN A 354 16.55 26.84 -4.00
N ILE A 355 15.32 26.56 -3.56
CA ILE A 355 14.33 25.85 -4.36
C ILE A 355 13.54 26.90 -5.15
N ILE A 356 13.48 26.74 -6.47
CA ILE A 356 12.67 27.61 -7.33
C ILE A 356 11.29 26.98 -7.45
N ILE A 357 10.27 27.74 -7.07
CA ILE A 357 8.88 27.30 -7.08
C ILE A 357 8.17 27.93 -8.28
N HIS A 358 7.51 27.11 -9.08
CA HIS A 358 6.58 27.56 -10.12
C HIS A 358 5.19 27.03 -9.78
N ASP A 359 4.21 27.93 -9.66
CA ASP A 359 2.81 27.53 -9.52
C ASP A 359 2.15 27.57 -10.91
N PHE A 360 1.45 26.50 -11.25
CA PHE A 360 0.70 26.34 -12.49
C PHE A 360 -0.78 26.10 -12.20
N ILE A 361 -1.61 26.56 -13.12
CA ILE A 361 -3.02 26.17 -13.20
C ILE A 361 -3.22 25.38 -14.49
N LEU A 362 -3.84 24.20 -14.36
CA LEU A 362 -4.35 23.41 -15.46
C LEU A 362 -5.87 23.62 -15.53
N GLU A 363 -6.36 24.18 -16.63
CA GLU A 363 -7.79 24.48 -16.82
C GLU A 363 -8.35 23.58 -17.92
N ALA A 364 -9.44 22.87 -17.63
CA ALA A 364 -10.14 22.07 -18.63
C ALA A 364 -10.62 22.94 -19.80
N THR A 365 -10.58 22.41 -21.02
CA THR A 365 -11.09 23.13 -22.20
C THR A 365 -12.59 22.94 -22.43
N GLN A 366 -13.22 21.98 -21.74
CA GLN A 366 -14.61 21.58 -21.95
C GLN A 366 -15.51 21.71 -20.72
N ASP A 367 -14.95 21.95 -19.53
CA ASP A 367 -15.68 22.17 -18.28
C ASP A 367 -14.94 23.18 -17.39
N ASP A 368 -15.42 23.37 -16.16
CA ASP A 368 -14.90 24.33 -15.18
C ASP A 368 -13.88 23.71 -14.21
N TYR A 369 -13.40 22.49 -14.47
CA TYR A 369 -12.41 21.85 -13.62
C TYR A 369 -11.04 22.53 -13.74
N VAL A 370 -10.45 22.78 -12.58
CA VAL A 370 -9.16 23.45 -12.44
C VAL A 370 -8.28 22.64 -11.50
N LEU A 371 -7.04 22.38 -11.92
CA LEU A 371 -6.04 21.67 -11.13
C LEU A 371 -4.83 22.59 -10.87
N GLU A 372 -4.59 22.88 -9.60
CA GLU A 372 -3.42 23.63 -9.16
C GLU A 372 -2.23 22.71 -8.97
N VAL A 373 -1.11 23.03 -9.62
CA VAL A 373 0.11 22.22 -9.61
C VAL A 373 1.30 23.09 -9.18
N ARG A 374 2.00 22.65 -8.13
CA ARG A 374 3.21 23.30 -7.64
C ARG A 374 4.44 22.51 -8.06
N HIS A 375 5.38 23.18 -8.70
CA HIS A 375 6.62 22.61 -9.19
C HIS A 375 7.82 23.13 -8.40
N PHE A 376 8.57 22.21 -7.79
CA PHE A 376 9.79 22.46 -7.04
C PHE A 376 11.01 22.10 -7.89
N GLN A 377 11.71 23.10 -8.42
CA GLN A 377 13.04 22.91 -9.02
C GLN A 377 14.07 23.00 -7.91
N CYS A 378 14.60 21.85 -7.52
CA CYS A 378 15.47 21.71 -6.36
C CYS A 378 16.92 22.04 -6.72
N PRO A 379 17.77 22.43 -5.75
CA PRO A 379 19.21 22.46 -5.94
C PRO A 379 19.76 21.04 -6.06
N LYS A 380 21.08 20.92 -6.27
CA LYS A 380 21.79 19.65 -6.26
C LYS A 380 21.51 18.89 -4.97
N TRP A 381 20.87 17.73 -5.09
CA TRP A 381 20.43 16.94 -3.94
C TRP A 381 20.71 15.44 -4.14
N PRO A 382 21.24 14.74 -3.11
CA PRO A 382 21.77 15.27 -1.86
C PRO A 382 23.02 16.15 -2.06
N ASN A 383 23.19 17.18 -1.24
CA ASN A 383 24.39 18.03 -1.29
C ASN A 383 25.57 17.26 -0.63
N PRO A 384 26.64 16.91 -1.38
CA PRO A 384 27.75 16.11 -0.87
C PRO A 384 28.66 16.86 0.12
N ASP A 385 28.63 18.20 0.08
CA ASP A 385 29.47 19.07 0.91
C ASP A 385 28.76 19.49 2.21
N ALA A 386 27.46 19.21 2.33
CA ALA A 386 26.66 19.47 3.51
C ALA A 386 26.63 18.27 4.47
N PRO A 387 26.33 18.48 5.77
CA PRO A 387 26.02 17.37 6.66
C PRO A 387 24.88 16.52 6.09
N ILE A 388 25.03 15.21 6.12
CA ILE A 388 24.04 14.27 5.58
C ILE A 388 22.64 14.39 6.22
N SER A 389 22.55 14.95 7.43
CA SER A 389 21.26 15.30 8.05
C SER A 389 20.48 16.35 7.24
N SER A 390 21.17 17.24 6.51
CA SER A 390 20.56 18.25 5.65
C SER A 390 19.83 17.64 4.45
N THR A 391 20.07 16.37 4.11
CA THR A 391 19.29 15.64 3.09
C THR A 391 17.79 15.66 3.40
N PHE A 392 17.41 15.68 4.68
CA PHE A 392 16.00 15.67 5.11
C PHE A 392 15.33 17.04 5.07
N GLU A 393 16.07 18.13 4.86
CA GLU A 393 15.49 19.47 4.78
C GLU A 393 14.53 19.58 3.58
N LEU A 394 14.99 19.20 2.39
CA LEU A 394 14.15 19.13 1.19
C LEU A 394 12.96 18.18 1.39
N ILE A 395 13.20 17.00 1.97
CA ILE A 395 12.14 16.01 2.23
C ILE A 395 11.05 16.61 3.12
N ASN A 396 11.42 17.33 4.17
CA ASN A 396 10.47 17.95 5.07
C ASN A 396 9.65 19.04 4.38
N VAL A 397 10.27 19.87 3.52
CA VAL A 397 9.54 20.86 2.71
C VAL A 397 8.49 20.18 1.84
N ILE A 398 8.86 19.12 1.11
CA ILE A 398 7.93 18.39 0.24
C ILE A 398 6.85 17.66 1.05
N LYS A 399 7.18 17.10 2.22
CA LYS A 399 6.22 16.46 3.13
C LYS A 399 5.16 17.45 3.60
N GLU A 400 5.55 18.64 4.05
CA GLU A 400 4.61 19.67 4.51
C GLU A 400 3.66 20.11 3.38
N GLU A 401 4.18 20.27 2.16
CA GLU A 401 3.35 20.60 0.99
C GLU A 401 2.39 19.46 0.64
N ALA A 402 2.85 18.21 0.68
CA ALA A 402 2.04 17.03 0.43
C ALA A 402 0.92 16.81 1.46
N LEU A 403 1.01 17.38 2.67
CA LEU A 403 -0.09 17.33 3.66
C LEU A 403 -1.29 18.20 3.26
N THR A 404 -1.08 19.19 2.38
CA THR A 404 -2.12 20.15 1.96
C THR A 404 -2.68 19.88 0.57
N ARG A 405 -2.17 18.85 -0.12
CA ARG A 405 -2.46 18.55 -1.51
C ARG A 405 -2.86 17.08 -1.68
N ASP A 406 -3.71 16.83 -2.66
CA ASP A 406 -4.14 15.50 -3.06
C ASP A 406 -3.30 14.96 -4.23
N GLY A 407 -3.55 13.70 -4.57
CA GLY A 407 -2.87 13.01 -5.66
C GLY A 407 -1.45 12.51 -5.33
N PRO A 408 -0.78 11.89 -6.31
CA PRO A 408 0.60 11.46 -6.18
C PRO A 408 1.58 12.63 -6.33
N THR A 409 2.73 12.53 -5.66
CA THR A 409 3.86 13.45 -5.88
C THR A 409 4.70 12.95 -7.06
N ILE A 410 4.84 13.77 -8.10
CA ILE A 410 5.71 13.45 -9.24
C ILE A 410 7.15 13.76 -8.84
N VAL A 411 8.07 12.81 -9.05
CA VAL A 411 9.50 12.99 -8.80
C VAL A 411 10.25 12.58 -10.07
N HIS A 412 11.11 13.47 -10.58
CA HIS A 412 11.97 13.14 -11.71
C HIS A 412 13.35 13.72 -11.54
N ASP A 413 14.32 13.05 -12.12
CA ASP A 413 15.65 13.56 -12.33
C ASP A 413 16.04 13.53 -13.81
N GLU A 414 17.07 14.32 -14.10
CA GLU A 414 17.63 14.50 -15.43
C GLU A 414 18.54 13.33 -15.85
N SER A 415 19.05 12.54 -14.89
CA SER A 415 20.00 11.45 -15.13
C SER A 415 19.33 10.13 -15.52
N ALA A 416 19.04 9.99 -16.81
CA ALA A 416 18.88 8.67 -17.43
C ALA A 416 20.23 8.06 -17.88
N VAL A 417 21.39 8.66 -17.58
CA VAL A 417 22.69 8.19 -18.07
C VAL A 417 23.70 8.13 -16.93
N ARG A 418 24.32 6.97 -16.69
CA ARG A 418 25.65 6.91 -16.08
C ARG A 418 26.64 6.15 -16.95
N ASN A 419 27.83 6.74 -17.00
CA ASN A 419 29.07 6.20 -17.54
C ASN A 419 29.49 4.97 -16.70
N PRO A 420 29.96 3.85 -17.30
CA PRO A 420 30.28 2.60 -16.58
C PRO A 420 31.46 2.65 -15.58
N SER A 421 31.98 3.84 -15.23
CA SER A 421 33.26 4.01 -14.55
C SER A 421 33.24 5.13 -13.50
N GLY A 422 32.40 5.02 -12.48
CA GLY A 422 32.33 6.01 -11.40
C GLY A 422 32.59 5.37 -10.04
N ASN A 423 33.83 5.45 -9.56
CA ASN A 423 34.19 5.08 -8.19
C ASN A 423 33.32 5.84 -7.18
N LEU A 424 32.85 5.11 -6.17
CA LEU A 424 32.16 5.64 -5.00
C LEU A 424 33.15 6.51 -4.20
N ILE A 425 32.90 7.81 -4.07
CA ILE A 425 33.58 8.63 -3.05
C ILE A 425 32.66 8.60 -1.83
N VAL A 426 32.96 7.71 -0.88
CA VAL A 426 32.38 7.74 0.46
C VAL A 426 33.17 8.77 1.25
N PRO A 427 32.55 9.85 1.79
CA PRO A 427 33.26 10.74 2.68
C PRO A 427 33.57 9.99 3.99
N ASP A 428 34.86 9.77 4.24
CA ASP A 428 35.35 9.29 5.53
C ASP A 428 35.16 10.37 6.59
N GLY A 429 34.50 9.99 7.69
CA GLY A 429 34.44 10.78 8.91
C GLY A 429 33.04 11.30 9.25
N ILE A 430 32.48 10.77 10.33
CA ILE A 430 31.95 11.53 11.47
C ILE A 430 31.59 10.49 12.54
N ALA A 431 32.28 10.59 13.67
CA ALA A 431 31.96 9.91 14.92
C ALA A 431 31.08 10.83 15.77
N ALA A 432 30.02 10.23 16.34
CA ALA A 432 29.20 10.69 17.47
C ALA A 432 28.39 12.00 17.34
N LEU A 433 27.05 11.88 17.33
CA LEU A 433 26.11 12.67 18.14
C LEU A 433 24.65 12.14 18.01
N ALA A 434 24.01 11.97 19.17
CA ALA A 434 22.58 11.74 19.49
C ALA A 434 21.74 10.77 18.62
N ASP A 435 21.16 9.77 19.29
CA ASP A 435 20.53 8.52 18.81
C ASP A 435 19.46 8.63 17.69
N TYR A 436 19.06 9.83 17.26
CA TYR A 436 18.11 10.05 16.16
C TYR A 436 18.81 10.51 14.86
N LEU A 437 19.79 11.42 14.95
CA LEU A 437 20.54 11.95 13.80
C LEU A 437 21.49 10.91 13.21
N SER A 438 22.15 10.11 14.06
CA SER A 438 23.03 9.01 13.63
C SER A 438 22.30 7.97 12.78
N PHE A 439 21.01 7.76 13.00
CA PHE A 439 20.24 6.76 12.29
C PHE A 439 19.86 7.23 10.88
N TYR A 440 19.41 8.49 10.75
CA TYR A 440 19.18 9.12 9.45
C TYR A 440 20.42 9.18 8.57
N VAL A 441 21.59 9.45 9.17
CA VAL A 441 22.91 9.37 8.53
C VAL A 441 23.18 7.96 8.00
N GLN A 442 22.80 6.93 8.74
CA GLN A 442 23.08 5.55 8.35
C GLN A 442 22.16 5.05 7.23
N ILE A 443 20.87 5.44 7.25
CA ILE A 443 19.91 5.13 6.17
C ILE A 443 20.37 5.75 4.84
N SER A 444 20.74 7.03 4.88
CA SER A 444 21.16 7.78 3.70
C SER A 444 22.48 7.25 3.13
N LYS A 445 23.47 6.91 3.99
CA LYS A 445 24.70 6.22 3.56
C LYS A 445 24.41 4.89 2.86
N GLN A 446 23.55 4.04 3.44
CA GLN A 446 23.19 2.76 2.84
C GLN A 446 22.56 2.95 1.45
N LEU A 447 21.61 3.86 1.27
CA LEU A 447 21.00 4.08 -0.04
C LEU A 447 21.97 4.69 -1.07
N MET A 448 22.88 5.56 -0.63
CA MET A 448 23.90 6.15 -1.52
C MET A 448 24.99 5.14 -1.92
N GLU A 449 25.29 4.14 -1.09
CA GLU A 449 26.19 3.03 -1.43
C GLU A 449 25.65 2.16 -2.58
N TYR A 450 24.33 2.14 -2.80
CA TYR A 450 23.66 1.30 -3.81
C TYR A 450 23.45 1.95 -5.20
N GLY A 451 24.13 3.08 -5.48
CA GLY A 451 24.13 3.68 -6.82
C GLY A 451 22.80 4.28 -7.27
N ALA A 452 22.03 4.83 -6.32
CA ALA A 452 20.66 5.30 -6.53
C ALA A 452 20.51 6.47 -7.52
N VAL A 453 19.47 6.39 -8.35
CA VAL A 453 18.86 7.52 -9.06
C VAL A 453 18.23 8.48 -8.03
N SER A 454 18.45 9.81 -8.13
CA SER A 454 18.06 10.81 -7.12
C SER A 454 16.57 10.77 -6.79
N ALA A 455 15.71 10.55 -7.79
CA ALA A 455 14.27 10.39 -7.61
C ALA A 455 13.92 9.18 -6.70
N GLY A 456 14.62 8.05 -6.89
CA GLY A 456 14.45 6.86 -6.04
C GLY A 456 14.87 7.11 -4.60
N THR A 457 15.97 7.82 -4.40
CA THR A 457 16.48 8.20 -3.08
C THR A 457 15.49 9.08 -2.33
N LEU A 458 14.87 10.07 -3.00
CA LEU A 458 13.87 10.94 -2.38
C LEU A 458 12.66 10.16 -1.90
N CYS A 459 12.08 9.29 -2.75
CA CYS A 459 10.96 8.45 -2.37
C CYS A 459 11.31 7.48 -1.23
N ALA A 460 12.49 6.87 -1.29
CA ALA A 460 12.96 5.93 -0.26
C ALA A 460 13.14 6.62 1.09
N LEU A 461 13.88 7.72 1.13
CA LEU A 461 14.14 8.45 2.38
C LEU A 461 12.87 9.08 2.96
N THR A 462 11.94 9.56 2.11
CA THR A 462 10.64 10.04 2.57
C THR A 462 9.89 8.91 3.29
N THR A 463 9.80 7.73 2.66
CA THR A 463 9.14 6.55 3.22
C THR A 463 9.79 6.07 4.53
N LEU A 464 11.12 5.98 4.55
CA LEU A 464 11.88 5.49 5.70
C LEU A 464 11.84 6.49 6.87
N SER A 465 11.79 7.79 6.59
CA SER A 465 11.62 8.83 7.61
C SER A 465 10.26 8.73 8.30
N GLN A 466 9.19 8.55 7.53
CA GLN A 466 7.84 8.33 8.05
C GLN A 466 7.77 6.99 8.81
N GLN A 467 8.44 5.93 8.34
CA GLN A 467 8.52 4.66 9.06
C GLN A 467 9.18 4.83 10.43
N LEU A 468 10.32 5.54 10.50
CA LEU A 468 11.00 5.82 11.76
C LEU A 468 10.12 6.64 12.71
N GLU A 469 9.49 7.70 12.21
CA GLU A 469 8.62 8.60 12.99
C GLU A 469 7.42 7.87 13.60
N ASN A 470 6.84 6.90 12.89
CA ASN A 470 5.60 6.24 13.31
C ASN A 470 5.82 4.88 14.01
N GLU A 471 6.89 4.17 13.69
CA GLU A 471 7.14 2.80 14.16
C GLU A 471 8.39 2.68 15.03
N ASN A 472 9.23 3.72 15.09
CA ASN A 472 10.57 3.67 15.69
C ASN A 472 11.39 2.48 15.17
N ALA A 473 11.20 2.16 13.87
CA ALA A 473 11.80 1.05 13.15
C ALA A 473 11.95 1.43 11.67
N VAL A 474 12.90 0.81 10.97
CA VAL A 474 13.15 1.08 9.55
C VAL A 474 13.55 -0.21 8.83
N ASP A 475 13.03 -0.39 7.61
CA ASP A 475 13.40 -1.50 6.71
C ASP A 475 13.89 -0.96 5.35
N VAL A 476 15.17 -0.56 5.33
CA VAL A 476 15.83 0.01 4.14
C VAL A 476 15.79 -0.97 2.96
N PHE A 477 16.05 -2.25 3.22
CA PHE A 477 16.07 -3.29 2.19
C PHE A 477 14.70 -3.46 1.54
N GLN A 478 13.63 -3.55 2.34
CA GLN A 478 12.28 -3.70 1.80
C GLN A 478 11.87 -2.50 0.95
N VAL A 479 12.12 -1.27 1.42
CA VAL A 479 11.76 -0.05 0.65
C VAL A 479 12.53 0.00 -0.66
N ALA A 480 13.86 -0.19 -0.64
CA ALA A 480 14.68 -0.19 -1.85
C ALA A 480 14.27 -1.32 -2.82
N LYS A 481 14.02 -2.52 -2.29
CA LYS A 481 13.58 -3.68 -3.09
C LYS A 481 12.23 -3.43 -3.74
N MET A 482 11.28 -2.84 -3.03
CA MET A 482 9.96 -2.50 -3.57
C MET A 482 10.06 -1.46 -4.68
N ILE A 483 10.86 -0.40 -4.49
CA ILE A 483 11.10 0.60 -5.53
C ILE A 483 11.65 -0.06 -6.80
N ASN A 484 12.66 -0.93 -6.68
CA ASN A 484 13.22 -1.65 -7.82
C ASN A 484 12.27 -2.65 -8.49
N LEU A 485 11.39 -3.28 -7.72
CA LEU A 485 10.35 -4.15 -8.27
C LEU A 485 9.32 -3.35 -9.10
N MET A 486 8.99 -2.13 -8.66
CA MET A 486 8.06 -1.23 -9.36
C MET A 486 8.72 -0.55 -10.56
N ARG A 487 9.96 -0.11 -10.42
CA ARG A 487 10.77 0.56 -11.45
C ARG A 487 12.18 -0.03 -11.48
N PRO A 488 12.43 -1.05 -12.33
CA PRO A 488 13.75 -1.62 -12.51
C PRO A 488 14.83 -0.60 -12.85
N GLY A 489 16.02 -0.78 -12.26
CA GLY A 489 17.19 0.05 -12.54
C GLY A 489 17.28 1.35 -11.74
N VAL A 490 16.40 1.57 -10.74
CA VAL A 490 16.48 2.72 -9.84
C VAL A 490 17.67 2.61 -8.88
N PHE A 491 17.87 1.42 -8.29
CA PHE A 491 19.06 1.06 -7.51
C PHE A 491 19.76 -0.10 -8.22
N THR A 492 21.00 0.07 -8.67
CA THR A 492 21.66 -0.96 -9.49
C THR A 492 22.36 -2.03 -8.67
N ASP A 493 22.66 -1.77 -7.39
CA ASP A 493 23.48 -2.64 -6.54
C ASP A 493 22.73 -3.23 -5.32
N ILE A 494 21.44 -3.59 -5.43
CA ILE A 494 20.67 -4.20 -4.30
C ILE A 494 21.06 -5.65 -3.99
#